data_AF-A0A7S0EZH8-F1
#
_entry.id   AF-A0A7S0EZH8-F1
#
_cell.length_a   1.000
_cell.length_b   1.000
_cell.length_c   1.000
_cell.angle_alpha   90.00
_cell.angle_beta   90.00
_cell.angle_gamma   90.00
#
_symmetry.space_group_name_H-M   'P 1'
#
loop_
_entity.id
_entity.type
_entity.pdbx_description
1 polymer ?
#
loop_
_entity_poly.entity_id
_entity_poly.type
_entity_poly.pdbx_seq_one_letter_code
_entity_poly.pdbx_strand_id
1 'polypeptide(L)'
;DVRRPDRSGRDPQGGVADVTQLLSLSEESVMQNTMVRFSRDEIYTYVGSLLLAVNPYKDINGLYGEEAMARFVGRGLLNNPPHIYAIAEEAVRKARHGAGSQSLIISGESGAGKTETNKLSL
;
A
#
# COMPACT_ATOMS: atom_id res chain seq x y z
N ASP A 1 30.21 24.45 3.72
CA ASP A 1 29.88 23.19 4.42
C ASP A 1 28.37 23.00 4.37
N VAL A 2 27.88 22.32 3.32
CA VAL A 2 26.46 22.19 3.02
C VAL A 2 25.95 20.97 3.80
N ARG A 3 25.13 21.21 4.82
CA ARG A 3 24.46 20.17 5.60
C ARG A 3 23.69 19.27 4.64
N ARG A 4 24.19 18.06 4.44
CA ARG A 4 23.48 16.99 3.72
C ARG A 4 22.18 16.72 4.50
N PRO A 5 21.03 16.58 3.82
CA PRO A 5 19.81 16.23 4.49
C PRO A 5 20.01 14.87 5.18
N ASP A 6 19.64 14.83 6.46
CA ASP A 6 19.56 13.63 7.27
C ASP A 6 18.76 12.56 6.52
N ARG A 7 19.37 11.40 6.27
CA ARG A 7 18.74 10.21 5.69
C ARG A 7 18.04 9.42 6.79
N SER A 8 17.21 10.07 7.61
CA SER A 8 16.35 9.39 8.58
C SER A 8 15.19 8.71 7.86
N GLY A 9 15.51 7.72 7.02
CA GLY A 9 14.55 6.82 6.40
C GLY A 9 14.05 5.83 7.44
N ARG A 10 13.04 6.27 8.21
CA ARG A 10 12.16 5.51 9.10
C ARG A 10 12.80 4.61 10.18
N ASP A 11 12.20 4.75 11.36
CA ASP A 11 12.48 4.05 12.61
C ASP A 11 12.70 2.52 12.44
N PRO A 12 13.83 1.97 12.92
CA PRO A 12 14.10 0.53 12.99
C PRO A 12 13.05 -0.28 13.78
N GLN A 13 12.15 0.37 14.52
CA GLN A 13 11.08 -0.27 15.30
C GLN A 13 9.68 -0.07 14.71
N GLY A 14 9.54 0.74 13.64
CA GLY A 14 8.26 1.29 13.21
C GLY A 14 7.59 0.59 12.02
N GLY A 15 8.35 -0.13 11.21
CA GLY A 15 7.90 -0.56 9.88
C GLY A 15 7.77 0.62 8.89
N VAL A 16 7.99 0.35 7.61
CA VAL A 16 7.95 1.30 6.51
C VAL A 16 6.73 1.04 5.61
N ALA A 17 6.10 2.11 5.15
CA ALA A 17 4.94 2.03 4.27
C ALA A 17 5.28 1.55 2.86
N ASP A 18 6.55 1.70 2.46
CA ASP A 18 7.08 1.22 1.19
C ASP A 18 8.40 0.50 1.44
N VAL A 19 8.48 -0.77 1.08
CA VAL A 19 9.66 -1.61 1.34
C VAL A 19 10.90 -1.13 0.58
N THR A 20 10.75 -0.30 -0.45
CA THR A 20 11.89 0.34 -1.13
C THR A 20 12.64 1.32 -0.22
N GLN A 21 12.08 1.68 0.93
CA GLN A 21 12.68 2.54 1.94
C GLN A 21 13.45 1.76 3.01
N LEU A 22 13.46 0.42 2.96
CA LEU A 22 14.26 -0.40 3.86
C LEU A 22 15.76 -0.22 3.56
N LEU A 23 16.59 -0.22 4.62
CA LEU A 23 18.05 -0.11 4.50
C LEU A 23 18.68 -1.32 3.79
N SER A 24 18.09 -2.49 3.98
CA SER A 24 18.44 -3.74 3.31
C SER A 24 17.17 -4.35 2.76
N LEU A 25 17.18 -4.72 1.48
CA LEU A 25 16.06 -5.37 0.82
C LEU A 25 16.33 -6.88 0.69
N SER A 26 15.87 -7.62 1.69
CA SER A 26 15.85 -9.08 1.73
C SER A 26 14.45 -9.61 2.04
N GLU A 27 14.18 -10.88 1.73
CA GLU A 27 12.93 -11.54 2.12
C GLU A 27 12.67 -11.42 3.64
N GLU A 28 13.70 -11.62 4.45
CA GLU A 28 13.63 -11.45 5.90
C GLU A 28 13.22 -10.03 6.30
N SER A 29 13.83 -9.01 5.71
CA SER A 29 13.50 -7.61 5.99
C SER A 29 12.06 -7.25 5.63
N VAL A 30 11.56 -7.77 4.49
CA VAL A 30 10.18 -7.57 4.04
C VAL A 30 9.20 -8.29 4.95
N MET A 31 9.52 -9.52 5.38
CA MET A 31 8.72 -10.28 6.34
C MET A 31 8.64 -9.55 7.69
N GLN A 32 9.78 -9.12 8.25
CA GLN A 32 9.84 -8.36 9.49
C GLN A 32 9.02 -7.07 9.40
N ASN A 33 9.16 -6.32 8.31
CA ASN A 33 8.36 -5.12 8.05
C ASN A 33 6.86 -5.43 8.04
N THR A 34 6.48 -6.51 7.35
CA THR A 34 5.08 -6.95 7.22
C THR A 34 4.50 -7.35 8.58
N MET A 35 5.25 -8.10 9.40
CA MET A 35 4.82 -8.51 10.73
C MET A 35 4.64 -7.31 11.67
N VAL A 36 5.59 -6.36 11.68
CA VAL A 36 5.51 -5.15 12.52
C VAL A 36 4.28 -4.32 12.14
N ARG A 37 4.05 -4.10 10.84
CA ARG A 37 2.87 -3.35 10.34
C ARG A 37 1.57 -4.08 10.66
N PHE A 38 1.52 -5.38 10.43
CA PHE A 38 0.33 -6.20 10.72
C PHE A 38 -0.07 -6.15 12.20
N SER A 39 0.90 -6.15 13.12
CA SER A 39 0.62 -6.01 14.57
C SER A 39 -0.07 -4.70 14.97
N ARG A 40 -0.15 -3.73 14.05
CA ARG A 40 -0.76 -2.40 14.23
C ARG A 40 -1.98 -2.20 13.32
N ASP A 41 -2.53 -3.28 12.79
CA ASP A 41 -3.63 -3.25 11.81
C ASP A 41 -3.30 -2.51 10.50
N GLU A 42 -2.00 -2.33 10.19
CA GLU A 42 -1.54 -1.77 8.92
C GLU A 42 -1.35 -2.89 7.88
N ILE A 43 -2.45 -3.31 7.26
CA ILE A 43 -2.48 -4.51 6.40
C ILE A 43 -1.93 -4.29 4.97
N TYR A 44 -1.73 -3.04 4.58
CA TYR A 44 -1.25 -2.67 3.26
C TYR A 44 0.17 -2.12 3.32
N THR A 45 1.01 -2.55 2.39
CA THR A 45 2.39 -2.07 2.24
C THR A 45 2.73 -1.93 0.77
N TYR A 46 3.35 -0.82 0.36
CA TYR A 46 3.85 -0.67 -1.00
C TYR A 46 5.11 -1.47 -1.23
N VAL A 47 5.22 -1.99 -2.46
CA VAL A 47 6.44 -2.53 -3.03
C VAL A 47 6.67 -1.82 -4.35
N GLY A 48 7.19 -0.59 -4.26
CA GLY A 48 7.22 0.34 -5.38
C GLY A 48 5.80 0.63 -5.88
N SER A 49 5.46 0.20 -7.11
CA SER A 49 4.11 0.35 -7.68
C SER A 49 3.15 -0.80 -7.35
N LEU A 50 3.61 -1.84 -6.67
CA LEU A 50 2.78 -2.97 -6.24
C LEU A 50 2.23 -2.72 -4.84
N LEU A 51 1.13 -3.41 -4.51
CA LEU A 51 0.52 -3.39 -3.19
C LEU A 51 0.55 -4.80 -2.59
N LEU A 52 1.28 -4.94 -1.48
CA LEU A 52 1.21 -6.12 -0.62
C LEU A 52 0.03 -5.94 0.34
N ALA A 53 -0.85 -6.94 0.38
CA ALA A 53 -2.01 -6.96 1.26
C ALA A 53 -1.97 -8.23 2.12
N VAL A 54 -2.14 -8.09 3.43
CA VAL A 54 -2.25 -9.21 4.38
C VAL A 54 -3.68 -9.27 4.88
N ASN A 55 -4.35 -10.42 4.75
CA ASN A 55 -5.71 -10.58 5.24
C ASN A 55 -5.75 -10.54 6.78
N PRO A 56 -6.44 -9.57 7.42
CA PRO A 56 -6.53 -9.50 8.88
C PRO A 56 -7.50 -10.51 9.49
N TYR A 57 -8.37 -11.15 8.69
CA TYR A 57 -9.48 -12.01 9.16
C TYR A 57 -10.40 -11.33 10.18
N LYS A 58 -10.42 -9.99 10.21
CA LYS A 58 -11.29 -9.14 11.02
C LYS A 58 -11.55 -7.83 10.30
N ASP A 59 -12.60 -7.14 10.69
CA ASP A 59 -12.84 -5.77 10.23
C ASP A 59 -11.91 -4.80 10.95
N ILE A 60 -11.37 -3.83 10.20
CA ILE A 60 -10.57 -2.73 10.74
C ILE A 60 -11.41 -1.46 10.57
N ASN A 61 -11.76 -0.84 11.70
CA ASN A 61 -12.68 0.30 11.72
C ASN A 61 -12.12 1.48 10.92
N GLY A 62 -12.95 2.06 10.04
CA GLY A 62 -12.58 3.21 9.22
C GLY A 62 -11.58 2.92 8.10
N LEU A 63 -11.19 1.66 7.87
CA LEU A 63 -10.29 1.28 6.77
C LEU A 63 -10.99 1.39 5.41
N TYR A 64 -12.28 1.03 5.36
CA TYR A 64 -13.10 1.04 4.15
C TYR A 64 -14.33 1.93 4.32
N GLY A 65 -15.00 2.21 3.20
CA GLY A 65 -16.22 3.02 3.15
C GLY A 65 -16.02 4.34 2.41
N GLU A 66 -17.11 5.06 2.19
CA GLU A 66 -17.12 6.28 1.37
C GLU A 66 -16.19 7.37 1.92
N GLU A 67 -16.17 7.57 3.24
CA GLU A 67 -15.30 8.57 3.87
C GLU A 67 -13.81 8.22 3.68
N ALA A 68 -13.46 6.93 3.81
CA ALA A 68 -12.10 6.46 3.59
C ALA A 68 -11.70 6.65 2.12
N MET A 69 -12.58 6.27 1.18
CA MET A 69 -12.37 6.41 -0.26
C MET A 69 -12.17 7.87 -0.69
N ALA A 70 -12.99 8.79 -0.17
CA ALA A 70 -12.92 10.21 -0.49
C ALA A 70 -11.54 10.85 -0.23
N ARG A 71 -10.75 10.28 0.70
CA ARG A 71 -9.40 10.76 1.01
C ARG A 71 -8.39 10.51 -0.12
N PHE A 72 -8.64 9.54 -0.99
CA PHE A 72 -7.72 9.13 -2.05
C PHE A 72 -8.03 9.80 -3.40
N VAL A 73 -9.27 10.23 -3.63
CA VAL A 73 -9.73 10.82 -4.89
C VAL A 73 -8.87 12.02 -5.29
N GLY A 74 -8.41 12.03 -6.54
CA GLY A 74 -7.59 13.11 -7.12
C GLY A 74 -6.14 13.16 -6.63
N ARG A 75 -5.70 12.20 -5.80
CA ARG A 75 -4.33 12.16 -5.26
C ARG A 75 -3.54 11.03 -5.91
N GLY A 76 -2.34 11.37 -6.39
CA GLY A 76 -1.41 10.38 -6.94
C GLY A 76 -0.87 9.44 -5.87
N LEU A 77 -0.38 8.28 -6.31
CA LEU A 77 0.09 7.18 -5.45
C LEU A 77 1.07 7.64 -4.34
N LEU A 78 2.05 8.49 -4.68
CA LEU A 78 3.08 8.96 -3.75
C LEU A 78 2.55 9.86 -2.63
N ASN A 79 1.37 10.44 -2.80
CA ASN A 79 0.75 11.35 -1.83
C ASN A 79 -0.22 10.63 -0.88
N ASN A 80 -0.37 9.31 -1.01
CA ASN A 80 -1.31 8.50 -0.27
C ASN A 80 -0.58 7.41 0.54
N PRO A 81 -1.10 7.03 1.72
CA PRO A 81 -0.64 5.83 2.40
C PRO A 81 -1.03 4.57 1.59
N PRO A 82 -0.34 3.43 1.82
CA PRO A 82 -0.68 2.16 1.20
C PRO A 82 -2.13 1.80 1.40
N HIS A 83 -2.87 1.70 0.31
CA HIS A 83 -4.28 1.34 0.32
C HIS A 83 -4.74 0.88 -1.05
N ILE A 84 -5.75 -0.01 -1.10
CA ILE A 84 -6.33 -0.46 -2.37
C ILE A 84 -6.96 0.71 -3.16
N TYR A 85 -7.62 1.64 -2.48
CA TYR A 85 -8.17 2.86 -3.09
C TYR A 85 -7.11 3.73 -3.76
N ALA A 86 -5.88 3.77 -3.22
CA ALA A 86 -4.79 4.51 -3.85
C ALA A 86 -4.35 3.88 -5.19
N ILE A 87 -4.37 2.54 -5.28
CA ILE A 87 -4.05 1.82 -6.51
C ILE A 87 -5.16 2.02 -7.55
N ALA A 88 -6.42 1.91 -7.12
CA ALA A 88 -7.59 2.14 -7.98
C ALA A 88 -7.61 3.57 -8.54
N GLU A 89 -7.42 4.58 -7.68
CA GLU A 89 -7.35 5.99 -8.12
C GLU A 89 -6.20 6.23 -9.09
N GLU A 90 -5.01 5.66 -8.83
CA GLU A 90 -3.87 5.82 -9.73
C GLU A 90 -4.14 5.20 -11.12
N ALA A 91 -4.85 4.06 -11.18
CA ALA A 91 -5.29 3.46 -12.44
C ALA A 91 -6.30 4.36 -13.18
N VAL A 92 -7.32 4.87 -12.48
CA VAL A 92 -8.31 5.80 -13.06
C VAL A 92 -7.62 7.06 -13.57
N ARG A 93 -6.69 7.63 -12.79
CA ARG A 93 -5.93 8.81 -13.17
C ARG A 93 -5.09 8.53 -14.42
N LYS A 94 -4.35 7.42 -14.48
CA LYS A 94 -3.58 7.02 -15.66
C LYS A 94 -4.45 6.87 -16.90
N ALA A 95 -5.61 6.21 -16.79
CA ALA A 95 -6.56 6.07 -17.89
C ALA A 95 -7.03 7.43 -18.42
N ARG A 96 -7.39 8.36 -17.51
CA ARG A 96 -7.84 9.72 -17.86
C ARG A 96 -6.75 10.57 -18.52
N HIS A 97 -5.48 10.35 -18.19
CA HIS A 97 -4.35 11.12 -18.72
C HIS A 97 -3.68 10.44 -19.93
N GLY A 98 -4.39 9.55 -20.63
CA GLY A 98 -3.94 9.01 -21.91
C GLY A 98 -3.00 7.81 -21.84
N ALA A 99 -2.87 7.15 -20.69
CA ALA A 99 -2.09 5.90 -20.57
C ALA A 99 -2.79 4.67 -21.16
N GLY A 100 -3.95 4.84 -21.82
CA GLY A 100 -4.77 3.76 -22.35
C GLY A 100 -5.49 2.95 -21.26
N SER A 101 -6.08 1.82 -21.66
CA SER A 101 -6.80 0.91 -20.76
C SER A 101 -5.87 0.37 -19.66
N GLN A 102 -6.34 0.42 -18.41
CA GLN A 102 -5.60 -0.10 -17.25
C GLN A 102 -6.19 -1.43 -16.78
N SER A 103 -5.37 -2.26 -16.16
CA SER A 103 -5.79 -3.49 -15.50
C SER A 103 -5.20 -3.59 -14.11
N LEU A 104 -5.96 -4.19 -13.19
CA LEU A 104 -5.55 -4.51 -11.83
C LEU A 104 -5.46 -6.03 -11.73
N ILE A 105 -4.29 -6.55 -11.35
CA ILE A 105 -4.05 -7.98 -11.20
C ILE A 105 -3.95 -8.29 -9.71
N ILE A 106 -4.86 -9.14 -9.21
CA ILE A 106 -4.88 -9.56 -7.81
C ILE A 106 -4.49 -11.04 -7.74
N SER A 107 -3.29 -11.31 -7.21
CA SER A 107 -2.72 -12.65 -7.06
C SER A 107 -2.58 -13.05 -5.61
N GLY A 108 -2.57 -14.36 -5.34
CA GLY A 108 -2.38 -14.92 -4.00
C GLY A 108 -3.02 -16.29 -3.85
N GLU A 109 -2.70 -16.99 -2.77
CA GLU A 109 -3.23 -18.32 -2.45
C GLU A 109 -4.73 -18.29 -2.12
N SER A 110 -5.35 -19.46 -2.03
CA SER A 110 -6.74 -19.58 -1.59
C SER A 110 -6.90 -19.01 -0.19
N GLY A 111 -7.94 -18.19 0.05
CA GLY A 111 -8.17 -17.54 1.34
C GLY A 111 -7.35 -16.27 1.62
N ALA A 112 -6.42 -15.87 0.74
CA ALA A 112 -5.57 -14.68 0.92
C ALA A 112 -6.29 -13.32 0.80
N GLY A 113 -7.62 -13.30 0.59
CA GLY A 113 -8.42 -12.07 0.50
C GLY A 113 -8.62 -11.51 -0.91
N LYS A 114 -8.27 -12.23 -1.98
CA LYS A 114 -8.41 -11.76 -3.37
C LYS A 114 -9.82 -11.25 -3.71
N THR A 115 -10.86 -12.02 -3.35
CA THR A 115 -12.26 -11.69 -3.63
C THR A 115 -12.70 -10.41 -2.91
N GLU A 116 -12.28 -10.22 -1.66
CA GLU A 116 -12.62 -9.03 -0.88
C GLU A 116 -11.88 -7.80 -1.42
N THR A 117 -10.59 -7.93 -1.74
CA THR A 117 -9.82 -6.85 -2.39
C THR A 117 -10.44 -6.43 -3.72
N ASN A 118 -10.92 -7.38 -4.54
CA ASN A 118 -11.54 -7.07 -5.82
C ASN A 118 -12.83 -6.24 -5.69
N LYS A 119 -13.65 -6.51 -4.67
CA LYS A 119 -14.88 -5.74 -4.40
C LYS A 119 -14.57 -4.28 -4.03
N LEU A 120 -13.43 -4.04 -3.37
CA LEU A 120 -13.03 -2.71 -2.89
C LEU A 120 -12.37 -1.87 -4.00
N SER A 121 -11.83 -2.51 -5.04
CA SER A 121 -11.17 -1.81 -6.15
C SER A 121 -12.11 -1.36 -7.28
N LEU A 122 -13.37 -1.80 -7.24
CA LEU A 122 -14.42 -1.47 -8.21
C LEU A 122 -15.31 -0.35 -7.68
#